data_AF-A0A7J9MEX4-F1
#
_entry.id   AF-A0A7J9MEX4-F1
#
_cell.length_a   1.000
_cell.length_b   1.000
_cell.length_c   1.000
_cell.angle_alpha   90.00
_cell.angle_beta   90.00
_cell.angle_gamma   90.00
#
_symmetry.space_group_name_H-M   'P 1'
#
loop_
_entity.id
_entity.type
_entity.pdbx_description
1 polymer ?
#
loop_
_entity_poly.entity_id
_entity_poly.type
_entity_poly.pdbx_seq_one_letter_code
_entity_poly.pdbx_strand_id
1 'polypeptide(L)'
;MPIYDYIYGTLDKNSNTLYENSVKRNEESPNVVHLTHLTTPESIYHLRLGFAYLASKPYSSVWYLWLLWPVTLWFMVLTKIYRRTFVVERNRFDQIRLQTWAIPTYRGQYCLKRQKESINNMIEEAVLEAEEKELNRYGEVYVKKHPQLKVKLVDGSSLAVAVLLNSIPKGTTQVLLRGNLTKVAFAVTFALCQKGIQVICVRMNTRSLTNHLAPSLRITSQRVIALARYG
;
A
#
# COMPACT_ATOMS: atom_id res chain seq x y z
N MET A 1 6.18 29.24 -2.86
CA MET A 1 6.47 28.62 -4.17
C MET A 1 7.83 27.95 -4.12
N PRO A 2 8.07 26.88 -4.88
CA PRO A 2 9.38 26.26 -4.93
C PRO A 2 10.41 27.15 -5.63
N ILE A 3 11.64 27.14 -5.13
CA ILE A 3 12.76 27.95 -5.67
C ILE A 3 13.05 27.61 -7.14
N TYR A 4 12.84 26.37 -7.55
CA TYR A 4 13.08 25.94 -8.93
C TYR A 4 12.18 26.65 -9.95
N ASP A 5 10.92 26.96 -9.63
CA ASP A 5 10.03 27.67 -10.56
C ASP A 5 10.51 29.10 -10.83
N TYR A 6 11.16 29.71 -9.84
CA TYR A 6 11.81 31.01 -9.99
C TYR A 6 13.05 30.93 -10.90
N ILE A 7 13.89 29.92 -10.69
CA ILE A 7 15.13 29.70 -11.49
C ILE A 7 14.80 29.44 -12.97
N TYR A 8 13.76 28.67 -13.25
CA TYR A 8 13.40 28.28 -14.63
C TYR A 8 12.38 29.19 -15.30
N GLY A 9 11.95 30.28 -14.64
CA GLY A 9 10.98 31.21 -15.21
C GLY A 9 9.59 30.61 -15.46
N THR A 10 9.26 29.48 -14.84
CA THR A 10 7.96 28.80 -14.93
C THR A 10 6.96 29.32 -13.90
N LEU A 11 7.21 30.53 -13.38
CA LEU A 11 6.45 31.13 -12.30
C LEU A 11 5.05 31.51 -12.79
N ASP A 12 4.04 30.78 -12.31
CA ASP A 12 2.64 31.18 -12.51
C ASP A 12 2.32 32.41 -11.66
N LYS A 13 1.82 33.45 -12.33
CA LYS A 13 1.43 34.73 -11.71
C LYS A 13 0.33 34.55 -10.66
N ASN A 14 -0.49 33.51 -10.80
CA ASN A 14 -1.62 33.23 -9.90
C ASN A 14 -1.27 32.29 -8.73
N SER A 15 0.00 31.90 -8.55
CA SER A 15 0.34 30.93 -7.52
C SER A 15 0.09 31.44 -6.09
N ASN A 16 0.36 32.72 -5.82
CA ASN A 16 0.10 33.32 -4.51
C ASN A 16 -1.39 33.34 -4.17
N THR A 17 -2.24 33.69 -5.14
CA THR A 17 -3.70 33.70 -4.95
C THR A 17 -4.24 32.29 -4.78
N LEU A 18 -3.72 31.30 -5.53
CA LEU A 18 -4.04 29.88 -5.34
C LEU A 18 -3.65 29.39 -3.94
N TYR A 19 -2.47 29.77 -3.44
CA TYR A 19 -2.02 29.40 -2.10
C TYR A 19 -2.93 30.01 -1.02
N GLU A 20 -3.20 31.32 -1.08
CA GLU A 20 -4.09 31.98 -0.13
C GLU A 20 -5.50 31.37 -0.13
N ASN A 21 -6.04 31.08 -1.31
CA ASN A 21 -7.34 30.42 -1.43
C ASN A 21 -7.31 28.99 -0.86
N SER A 22 -6.20 28.27 -1.01
CA SER A 22 -6.04 26.94 -0.43
C SER A 22 -5.94 26.97 1.10
N VAL A 23 -5.32 28.01 1.68
CA VAL A 23 -5.19 28.17 3.15
C VAL A 23 -6.53 28.61 3.76
N LYS A 24 -7.29 29.48 3.08
CA LYS A 24 -8.61 29.95 3.52
C LYS A 24 -9.71 28.89 3.36
N ARG A 25 -9.46 27.81 2.61
CA ARG A 25 -10.44 26.75 2.36
C ARG A 25 -10.61 25.90 3.62
N ASN A 26 -11.86 25.72 4.04
CA ASN A 26 -12.19 24.80 5.13
C ASN A 26 -11.73 23.37 4.80
N GLU A 27 -11.34 22.63 5.84
CA GLU A 27 -10.90 21.26 5.70
C GLU A 27 -12.03 20.39 5.12
N GLU A 28 -11.83 19.92 3.90
CA GLU A 28 -12.80 19.09 3.22
C GLU A 28 -12.64 17.62 3.62
N SER A 29 -13.72 17.02 4.10
CA SER A 29 -13.74 15.61 4.44
C SER A 29 -13.56 14.73 3.19
N PRO A 30 -12.62 13.75 3.22
CA PRO A 30 -12.36 12.86 2.09
C PRO A 30 -13.52 11.90 1.82
N ASN A 31 -13.62 11.43 0.57
CA ASN A 31 -14.48 10.30 0.21
C ASN A 31 -13.74 8.97 0.33
N VAL A 32 -12.43 8.98 0.09
CA VAL A 32 -11.57 7.80 0.13
C VAL A 32 -10.27 8.17 0.86
N VAL A 33 -9.87 7.34 1.81
CA VAL A 33 -8.58 7.43 2.51
C VAL A 33 -7.75 6.22 2.15
N HIS A 34 -6.56 6.46 1.62
CA HIS A 34 -5.55 5.46 1.36
C HIS A 34 -4.49 5.51 2.47
N LEU A 35 -4.48 4.49 3.32
CA LEU A 35 -3.53 4.36 4.40
C LEU A 35 -2.25 3.68 3.90
N THR A 36 -1.10 4.35 4.05
CA THR A 36 0.21 3.86 3.61
C THR A 36 1.25 3.93 4.74
N HIS A 37 2.43 3.39 4.49
CA HIS A 37 3.56 3.33 5.41
C HIS A 37 4.87 3.45 4.64
N LEU A 38 5.95 3.75 5.34
CA LEU A 38 7.28 3.87 4.75
C LEU A 38 7.89 2.49 4.55
N THR A 39 8.54 2.27 3.40
CA THR A 39 9.13 0.97 3.07
C THR A 39 10.57 0.88 3.58
N THR A 40 11.38 1.89 3.24
CA THR A 40 12.80 2.05 3.59
C THR A 40 13.05 3.43 4.20
N PRO A 41 14.15 3.65 4.93
CA PRO A 41 14.52 4.97 5.42
C PRO A 41 14.49 6.06 4.33
N GLU A 42 14.95 5.74 3.12
CA GLU A 42 15.03 6.66 1.99
C GLU A 42 13.68 6.90 1.31
N SER A 43 12.65 6.09 1.58
CA SER A 43 11.32 6.25 0.97
C SER A 43 10.65 7.58 1.32
N ILE A 44 11.10 8.26 2.37
CA ILE A 44 10.64 9.59 2.77
C ILE A 44 10.84 10.64 1.67
N TYR A 45 11.86 10.46 0.84
CA TYR A 45 12.18 11.39 -0.24
C TYR A 45 11.26 11.27 -1.44
N HIS A 46 10.53 10.15 -1.55
CA HIS A 46 9.49 9.95 -2.54
C HIS A 46 8.11 10.37 -2.05
N LEU A 47 7.99 10.88 -0.81
CA LEU A 47 6.78 11.57 -0.38
C LEU A 47 6.67 12.90 -1.13
N ARG A 48 5.46 13.25 -1.55
CA ARG A 48 5.19 14.48 -2.31
C ARG A 48 5.54 15.76 -1.53
N LEU A 49 5.53 15.69 -0.20
CA LEU A 49 5.96 16.76 0.70
C LEU A 49 7.49 16.99 0.70
N GLY A 50 8.28 15.99 0.29
CA GLY A 50 9.73 16.08 0.22
C GLY A 50 10.18 16.63 -1.13
N PHE A 51 10.56 15.73 -2.04
CA PHE A 51 11.09 16.10 -3.34
C PHE A 51 10.09 15.75 -4.43
N ALA A 52 9.36 16.75 -4.95
CA ALA A 52 8.39 16.56 -6.03
C ALA A 52 8.97 15.81 -7.24
N TYR A 53 10.23 16.11 -7.58
CA TYR A 53 10.97 15.40 -8.63
C TYR A 53 11.13 13.91 -8.34
N LEU A 54 11.51 13.52 -7.12
CA LEU A 54 11.66 12.11 -6.76
C LEU A 54 10.31 11.42 -6.64
N ALA A 55 9.31 12.11 -6.08
CA ALA A 55 7.94 11.61 -5.99
C ALA A 55 7.31 11.35 -7.38
N SER A 56 7.73 12.07 -8.42
CA SER A 56 7.28 11.84 -9.81
C SER A 56 7.87 10.59 -10.45
N LYS A 57 8.91 10.00 -9.86
CA LYS A 57 9.63 8.85 -10.40
C LYS A 57 9.38 7.60 -9.57
N PRO A 58 9.41 6.40 -10.20
CA PRO A 58 9.41 5.15 -9.46
C PRO A 58 10.53 5.13 -8.42
N TYR A 59 10.23 4.52 -7.26
CA TYR A 59 11.22 4.37 -6.18
C TYR A 59 12.48 3.68 -6.71
N SER A 60 13.62 4.33 -6.56
CA SER A 60 14.93 3.80 -6.95
C SER A 60 15.99 4.21 -5.94
N SER A 61 16.91 3.28 -5.63
CA SER A 61 18.05 3.58 -4.78
C SER A 61 19.08 4.35 -5.58
N VAL A 62 19.12 5.66 -5.42
CA VAL A 62 20.05 6.55 -6.10
C VAL A 62 21.18 6.95 -5.17
N TRP A 63 22.41 6.98 -5.69
CA TRP A 63 23.63 7.15 -4.90
C TRP A 63 23.65 8.45 -4.08
N TYR A 64 23.12 9.55 -4.62
CA TYR A 64 23.16 10.86 -3.94
C TYR A 64 22.22 10.94 -2.74
N LEU A 65 21.21 10.07 -2.61
CA LEU A 65 20.38 10.02 -1.39
C LEU A 65 21.21 9.63 -0.16
N TRP A 66 22.33 8.95 -0.36
CA TRP A 66 23.27 8.66 0.72
C TRP A 66 23.81 9.95 1.35
N LEU A 67 24.03 11.02 0.59
CA LEU A 67 24.48 12.32 1.16
C LEU A 67 23.44 12.94 2.11
N LEU A 68 22.16 12.58 1.95
CA LEU A 68 21.07 13.05 2.80
C LEU A 68 20.89 12.20 4.06
N TRP A 69 21.79 11.25 4.35
CA TRP A 69 21.70 10.38 5.53
C TRP A 69 21.44 11.11 6.87
N PRO A 70 21.94 12.33 7.15
CA PRO A 70 21.63 13.01 8.41
C PRO A 70 20.15 13.37 8.50
N VAL A 71 19.56 13.80 7.36
CA VAL A 71 18.14 14.11 7.24
C VAL A 71 17.31 12.85 7.41
N THR A 72 17.73 11.73 6.79
CA THR A 72 17.07 10.43 6.96
C THR A 72 17.04 10.01 8.43
N LEU A 73 18.17 10.08 9.13
CA LEU A 73 18.25 9.71 10.54
C LEU A 73 17.40 10.62 11.42
N TRP A 74 17.44 11.93 11.18
CA TRP A 74 16.61 12.88 11.90
C TRP A 74 15.12 12.56 11.72
N PHE A 75 14.70 12.29 10.49
CA PHE A 75 13.32 11.91 10.19
C PHE A 75 12.94 10.56 10.83
N MET A 76 13.84 9.58 10.86
CA MET A 76 13.63 8.33 11.59
C MET A 76 13.42 8.55 13.09
N VAL A 77 14.10 9.52 13.70
CA VAL A 77 13.84 9.90 15.10
C VAL A 77 12.48 10.57 15.24
N LEU A 78 12.14 11.52 14.35
CA LEU A 78 10.83 12.19 14.35
C LEU A 78 9.68 11.19 14.23
N THR A 79 9.74 10.26 13.29
CA THR A 79 8.71 9.22 13.09
C THR A 79 8.52 8.29 14.29
N LYS A 80 9.52 8.13 15.17
CA LYS A 80 9.35 7.38 16.43
C LYS A 80 8.62 8.18 17.51
N ILE A 81 8.78 9.51 17.49
CA ILE A 81 8.14 10.43 18.43
C ILE A 81 6.69 10.68 17.99
N TYR A 82 6.49 10.95 16.69
CA TYR A 82 5.18 11.12 16.08
C TYR A 82 4.48 9.76 15.95
N ARG A 83 3.48 9.51 16.81
CA ARG A 83 2.65 8.30 16.78
C ARG A 83 1.26 8.53 16.21
N ARG A 84 1.14 9.47 15.27
CA ARG A 84 -0.12 9.82 14.62
C ARG A 84 0.02 9.67 13.12
N THR A 85 -1.07 9.30 12.47
CA THR A 85 -1.18 9.40 11.02
C THR A 85 -1.16 10.86 10.59
N PHE A 86 -0.58 11.13 9.43
CA PHE A 86 -0.59 12.46 8.85
C PHE A 86 -0.92 12.40 7.36
N VAL A 87 -1.57 13.44 6.86
CA VAL A 87 -1.97 13.54 5.45
C VAL A 87 -0.74 13.86 4.61
N VAL A 88 -0.35 12.94 3.74
CA VAL A 88 0.76 13.12 2.79
C VAL A 88 0.29 13.83 1.54
N GLU A 89 -0.90 13.48 1.07
CA GLU A 89 -1.38 13.91 -0.24
C GLU A 89 -2.90 14.04 -0.25
N ARG A 90 -3.37 15.09 -0.95
CA ARG A 90 -4.79 15.35 -1.20
C ARG A 90 -4.98 15.43 -2.71
N ASN A 91 -5.75 14.51 -3.27
CA ASN A 91 -6.05 14.42 -4.70
C ASN A 91 -7.56 14.54 -4.94
N ARG A 92 -7.93 15.20 -6.04
CA ARG A 92 -9.32 15.30 -6.49
C ARG A 92 -9.43 14.72 -7.90
N PHE A 93 -10.24 13.68 -8.02
CA PHE A 93 -10.61 13.08 -9.30
C PHE A 93 -12.08 13.35 -9.54
N ASP A 94 -12.38 14.41 -10.29
CA ASP A 94 -13.73 14.89 -10.53
C ASP A 94 -14.52 15.14 -9.23
N GLN A 95 -15.47 14.27 -8.89
CA GLN A 95 -16.26 14.31 -7.66
C GLN A 95 -15.63 13.55 -6.48
N ILE A 96 -14.65 12.68 -6.73
CA ILE A 96 -14.02 11.84 -5.71
C ILE A 96 -12.83 12.57 -5.10
N ARG A 97 -12.88 12.76 -3.78
CA ARG A 97 -11.79 13.33 -2.97
C ARG A 97 -11.00 12.20 -2.31
N LEU A 98 -9.77 12.02 -2.75
CA LEU A 98 -8.83 11.02 -2.23
C LEU A 98 -7.82 11.70 -1.31
N GLN A 99 -7.59 11.11 -0.14
CA GLN A 99 -6.47 11.47 0.72
C GLN A 99 -5.57 10.26 0.93
N THR A 100 -4.26 10.49 0.93
CA THR A 100 -3.28 9.47 1.34
C THR A 100 -2.73 9.85 2.69
N TRP A 101 -2.90 8.97 3.66
CA TRP A 101 -2.40 9.14 5.02
C TRP A 101 -1.22 8.21 5.23
N ALA A 102 -0.11 8.72 5.72
CA ALA A 102 1.03 7.88 6.08
C ALA A 102 1.04 7.63 7.58
N ILE A 103 1.23 6.35 7.92
CA ILE A 103 1.69 5.95 9.24
C ILE A 103 3.20 6.17 9.27
N PRO A 104 3.76 6.89 10.25
CA PRO A 104 5.19 7.16 10.39
C PRO A 104 5.94 5.90 10.84
N THR A 105 5.80 4.80 10.13
CA THR A 105 6.38 3.50 10.46
C THR A 105 7.07 2.90 9.25
N TYR A 106 8.18 2.21 9.50
CA TYR A 106 8.95 1.53 8.46
C TYR A 106 8.59 0.05 8.40
N ARG A 107 8.74 -0.57 7.23
CA ARG A 107 8.49 -2.00 7.00
C ARG A 107 9.06 -2.91 8.09
N GLY A 108 10.31 -2.68 8.51
CA GLY A 108 10.97 -3.49 9.55
C GLY A 108 10.26 -3.45 10.91
N GLN A 109 9.58 -2.34 11.22
CA GLN A 109 8.85 -2.19 12.49
C GLN A 109 7.59 -3.06 12.55
N TYR A 110 6.95 -3.36 11.41
CA TYR A 110 5.82 -4.29 11.35
C TYR A 110 6.22 -5.73 11.70
N CYS A 111 7.49 -6.09 11.50
CA CYS A 111 8.02 -7.41 11.86
C CYS A 111 8.33 -7.51 13.37
N LEU A 112 8.44 -6.39 14.08
CA LEU A 112 8.76 -6.36 15.50
C LEU A 112 7.49 -6.53 16.35
N LYS A 113 7.40 -7.65 17.07
CA LYS A 113 6.24 -7.96 17.94
C LYS A 113 5.91 -6.83 18.91
N ARG A 114 6.93 -6.19 19.51
CA ARG A 114 6.78 -5.07 20.46
C ARG A 114 6.10 -3.83 19.84
N GLN A 115 6.31 -3.59 18.56
CA GLN A 115 5.76 -2.43 17.86
C GLN A 115 4.38 -2.71 17.27
N LYS A 116 4.03 -3.98 17.07
CA LYS A 116 2.77 -4.39 16.43
C LYS A 116 1.53 -3.82 17.10
N GLU A 117 1.50 -3.79 18.43
CA GLU A 117 0.37 -3.24 19.18
C GLU A 117 0.25 -1.72 18.98
N SER A 118 1.36 -0.98 19.12
CA SER A 118 1.37 0.46 18.85
C SER A 118 0.95 0.80 17.43
N ILE A 119 1.37 -0.01 16.45
CA ILE A 119 1.00 0.16 15.04
C ILE A 119 -0.49 -0.13 14.83
N ASN A 120 -1.02 -1.19 15.43
CA ASN A 120 -2.44 -1.50 15.36
C ASN A 120 -3.28 -0.37 15.97
N ASN A 121 -2.84 0.22 17.08
CA ASN A 121 -3.53 1.36 17.68
C ASN A 121 -3.53 2.58 16.75
N MET A 122 -2.41 2.88 16.07
CA MET A 122 -2.38 3.96 15.07
C MET A 122 -3.30 3.68 13.87
N ILE A 123 -3.39 2.43 13.43
CA ILE A 123 -4.33 2.03 12.37
C ILE A 123 -5.77 2.19 12.86
N GLU A 124 -6.05 1.77 14.09
CA GLU A 124 -7.37 1.89 14.72
C GLU A 124 -7.78 3.36 14.83
N GLU A 125 -6.90 4.23 15.34
CA GLU A 125 -7.12 5.68 15.40
C GLU A 125 -7.37 6.29 14.02
N ALA A 126 -6.60 5.91 13.00
CA ALA A 126 -6.80 6.39 11.63
C ALA A 126 -8.13 5.92 11.04
N VAL A 127 -8.58 4.72 11.39
CA VAL A 127 -9.89 4.21 10.96
C VAL A 127 -11.01 4.99 11.65
N LEU A 128 -10.88 5.28 12.95
CA LEU A 128 -11.84 6.10 13.70
C LEU A 128 -11.87 7.55 13.19
N GLU A 129 -10.73 8.11 12.84
CA GLU A 129 -10.63 9.46 12.24
C GLU A 129 -11.27 9.51 10.85
N ALA A 130 -11.21 8.39 10.10
CA ALA A 130 -11.93 8.26 8.84
C ALA A 130 -13.44 7.95 9.02
N GLU A 131 -13.87 7.47 10.19
CA GLU A 131 -15.20 6.87 10.48
C GLU A 131 -16.41 7.80 10.34
N GLU A 132 -16.26 9.10 10.16
CA GLU A 132 -17.41 9.95 9.87
C GLU A 132 -18.30 9.48 8.68
N LYS A 133 -17.93 8.45 7.86
CA LYS A 133 -18.61 8.08 6.60
C LYS A 133 -18.53 6.59 6.17
N GLU A 134 -19.70 5.93 6.14
CA GLU A 134 -20.12 4.48 6.01
C GLU A 134 -19.17 3.34 5.55
N LEU A 135 -19.41 2.05 6.00
CA LEU A 135 -19.45 0.77 5.21
C LEU A 135 -19.15 -0.58 5.97
N ASN A 136 -18.75 -1.65 5.23
CA ASN A 136 -19.17 -3.07 5.28
C ASN A 136 -18.00 -4.08 5.52
N ARG A 137 -18.39 -5.31 5.90
CA ARG A 137 -17.75 -6.58 6.35
C ARG A 137 -16.28 -7.01 6.10
N TYR A 138 -15.36 -6.19 5.60
CA TYR A 138 -13.94 -6.60 5.48
C TYR A 138 -13.01 -5.84 6.43
N GLY A 139 -12.90 -6.38 7.64
CA GLY A 139 -12.06 -5.86 8.71
C GLY A 139 -12.41 -6.52 10.03
N GLU A 140 -12.71 -7.83 10.02
CA GLU A 140 -13.41 -8.52 11.13
C GLU A 140 -12.90 -8.14 12.52
N VAL A 141 -11.60 -7.96 12.71
CA VAL A 141 -11.04 -7.59 14.01
C VAL A 141 -11.47 -6.19 14.45
N TYR A 142 -11.46 -5.21 13.53
CA TYR A 142 -11.88 -3.83 13.80
C TYR A 142 -13.41 -3.68 13.78
N VAL A 143 -14.11 -4.41 12.91
CA VAL A 143 -15.58 -4.47 12.86
C VAL A 143 -16.15 -5.14 14.12
N LYS A 144 -15.47 -6.15 14.69
CA LYS A 144 -15.88 -6.78 15.96
C LYS A 144 -15.65 -5.86 17.16
N LYS A 145 -14.55 -5.09 17.17
CA LYS A 145 -14.25 -4.12 18.23
C LYS A 145 -15.16 -2.90 18.19
N HIS A 146 -15.51 -2.45 16.99
CA HIS A 146 -16.35 -1.28 16.75
C HIS A 146 -17.56 -1.69 15.88
N PRO A 147 -18.62 -2.26 16.47
CA PRO A 147 -19.77 -2.72 15.70
C PRO A 147 -20.60 -1.58 15.08
N GLN A 148 -20.38 -0.34 15.52
CA GLN A 148 -21.03 0.86 14.96
C GLN A 148 -20.25 1.50 13.80
N LEU A 149 -19.13 0.88 13.40
CA LEU A 149 -18.18 1.45 12.46
C LEU A 149 -18.81 1.67 11.07
N LYS A 150 -18.96 2.93 10.71
CA LYS A 150 -19.44 3.38 9.42
C LYS A 150 -18.24 3.70 8.52
N VAL A 151 -17.28 2.83 8.20
CA VAL A 151 -16.29 3.11 7.11
C VAL A 151 -15.95 1.86 6.31
N LYS A 152 -15.61 2.01 5.01
CA LYS A 152 -15.21 0.85 4.17
C LYS A 152 -13.73 0.61 4.29
N LEU A 153 -13.38 -0.36 5.11
CA LEU A 153 -12.01 -0.86 5.08
C LEU A 153 -11.87 -1.87 3.93
N VAL A 154 -10.89 -1.62 3.05
CA VAL A 154 -10.53 -2.52 1.94
C VAL A 154 -9.02 -2.67 1.94
N ASP A 155 -8.54 -3.90 1.81
CA ASP A 155 -7.10 -4.23 1.84
C ASP A 155 -6.40 -4.13 0.46
N GLY A 156 -7.15 -3.78 -0.59
CA GLY A 156 -6.67 -3.67 -1.97
C GLY A 156 -6.36 -5.01 -2.66
N SER A 157 -6.53 -6.16 -2.00
CA SER A 157 -6.12 -7.47 -2.52
C SER A 157 -6.84 -7.82 -3.82
N SER A 158 -8.15 -7.58 -3.90
CA SER A 158 -8.95 -7.91 -5.09
C SER A 158 -8.53 -7.08 -6.31
N LEU A 159 -8.21 -5.79 -6.11
CA LEU A 159 -7.70 -4.92 -7.18
C LEU A 159 -6.33 -5.42 -7.65
N ALA A 160 -5.43 -5.78 -6.73
CA ALA A 160 -4.13 -6.34 -7.07
C ALA A 160 -4.24 -7.64 -7.89
N VAL A 161 -5.17 -8.54 -7.52
CA VAL A 161 -5.47 -9.75 -8.28
C VAL A 161 -5.97 -9.41 -9.68
N ALA A 162 -6.92 -8.48 -9.82
CA ALA A 162 -7.48 -8.10 -11.11
C ALA A 162 -6.42 -7.49 -12.04
N VAL A 163 -5.59 -6.59 -11.53
CA VAL A 163 -4.48 -5.99 -12.30
C VAL A 163 -3.50 -7.06 -12.76
N LEU A 164 -3.12 -8.00 -11.89
CA LEU A 164 -2.21 -9.09 -12.25
C LEU A 164 -2.80 -10.02 -13.32
N LEU A 165 -4.08 -10.36 -13.21
CA LEU A 165 -4.74 -11.21 -14.21
C LEU A 165 -4.85 -10.51 -15.58
N ASN A 166 -4.99 -9.19 -15.58
CA ASN A 166 -5.05 -8.38 -16.81
C ASN A 166 -3.67 -8.12 -17.43
N SER A 167 -2.58 -8.19 -16.65
CA SER A 167 -1.22 -8.01 -17.17
C SER A 167 -0.63 -9.25 -17.82
N ILE A 168 -1.26 -10.43 -17.65
CA ILE A 168 -0.81 -11.67 -18.27
C ILE A 168 -1.12 -11.66 -19.78
N PRO A 169 -0.13 -11.92 -20.65
CA PRO A 169 -0.34 -11.96 -22.10
C PRO A 169 -1.39 -12.98 -22.52
N LYS A 170 -2.20 -12.63 -23.54
CA LYS A 170 -3.16 -13.56 -24.14
C LYS A 170 -2.43 -14.77 -24.72
N GLY A 171 -3.00 -15.96 -24.57
CA GLY A 171 -2.39 -17.22 -25.03
C GLY A 171 -1.39 -17.84 -24.06
N THR A 172 -1.18 -17.25 -22.88
CA THR A 172 -0.35 -17.86 -21.83
C THR A 172 -0.97 -19.18 -21.35
N THR A 173 -0.24 -20.28 -21.48
CA THR A 173 -0.68 -21.63 -21.05
C THR A 173 -0.08 -22.04 -19.71
N GLN A 174 1.05 -21.44 -19.31
CA GLN A 174 1.74 -21.75 -18.06
C GLN A 174 2.24 -20.47 -17.38
N VAL A 175 2.13 -20.41 -16.05
CA VAL A 175 2.61 -19.30 -15.23
C VAL A 175 3.44 -19.84 -14.07
N LEU A 176 4.62 -19.26 -13.87
CA LEU A 176 5.46 -19.53 -12.70
C LEU A 176 5.21 -18.46 -11.62
N LEU A 177 4.62 -18.86 -10.50
CA LEU A 177 4.49 -18.02 -9.30
C LEU A 177 5.69 -18.24 -8.38
N ARG A 178 6.45 -17.17 -8.14
CA ARG A 178 7.60 -17.16 -7.23
C ARG A 178 7.29 -16.34 -5.98
N GLY A 179 7.55 -16.90 -4.80
CA GLY A 179 7.42 -16.18 -3.53
C GLY A 179 6.66 -16.96 -2.44
N ASN A 180 6.12 -16.21 -1.47
CA ASN A 180 5.33 -16.77 -0.38
C ASN A 180 3.87 -16.96 -0.79
N LEU A 181 3.22 -17.97 -0.21
CA LEU A 181 1.79 -18.22 -0.38
C LEU A 181 0.99 -17.21 0.46
N THR A 182 0.56 -16.12 -0.18
CA THR A 182 -0.29 -15.08 0.41
C THR A 182 -1.74 -15.23 -0.04
N LYS A 183 -2.67 -14.52 0.61
CA LYS A 183 -4.07 -14.39 0.16
C LYS A 183 -4.18 -14.04 -1.32
N VAL A 184 -3.34 -13.10 -1.79
CA VAL A 184 -3.27 -12.69 -3.19
C VAL A 184 -2.75 -13.83 -4.07
N ALA A 185 -1.66 -14.50 -3.67
CA ALA A 185 -1.10 -15.61 -4.44
C ALA A 185 -2.12 -16.75 -4.62
N PHE A 186 -2.89 -17.08 -3.58
CA PHE A 186 -3.97 -18.06 -3.67
C PHE A 186 -5.09 -17.61 -4.60
N ALA A 187 -5.56 -16.37 -4.48
CA ALA A 187 -6.62 -15.84 -5.34
C ALA A 187 -6.21 -15.81 -6.83
N VAL A 188 -4.96 -15.43 -7.10
CA VAL A 188 -4.37 -15.46 -8.45
C VAL A 188 -4.29 -16.88 -8.97
N THR A 189 -3.72 -17.81 -8.19
CA THR A 189 -3.59 -19.22 -8.58
C THR A 189 -4.96 -19.80 -8.92
N PHE A 190 -5.94 -19.56 -8.07
CA PHE A 190 -7.31 -20.02 -8.27
C PHE A 190 -7.91 -19.48 -9.57
N ALA A 191 -7.81 -18.16 -9.81
CA ALA A 191 -8.34 -17.53 -11.01
C ALA A 191 -7.63 -18.00 -12.30
N LEU A 192 -6.33 -18.30 -12.25
CA LEU A 192 -5.58 -18.85 -13.38
C LEU A 192 -5.96 -20.29 -13.68
N CYS A 193 -6.10 -21.12 -12.65
CA CYS A 193 -6.57 -22.50 -12.80
C CYS A 193 -7.98 -22.56 -13.39
N GLN A 194 -8.88 -21.66 -13.01
CA GLN A 194 -10.22 -21.55 -13.61
C GLN A 194 -10.18 -21.19 -15.11
N LYS A 195 -9.14 -20.50 -15.57
CA LYS A 195 -8.90 -20.19 -16.98
C LYS A 195 -8.16 -21.31 -17.73
N GLY A 196 -7.92 -22.46 -17.10
CA GLY A 196 -7.17 -23.57 -17.68
C GLY A 196 -5.67 -23.33 -17.82
N ILE A 197 -5.13 -22.32 -17.14
CA ILE A 197 -3.70 -21.99 -17.16
C ILE A 197 -2.98 -22.82 -16.10
N GLN A 198 -1.90 -23.48 -16.49
CA GLN A 198 -1.10 -24.27 -15.55
C GLN A 198 -0.27 -23.34 -14.66
N VAL A 199 -0.34 -23.54 -13.34
CA VAL A 199 0.41 -22.73 -12.38
C VAL A 199 1.49 -23.58 -11.72
N ILE A 200 2.74 -23.12 -11.81
CA ILE A 200 3.88 -23.71 -11.13
C ILE A 200 4.26 -22.77 -9.99
N CYS A 201 4.32 -23.28 -8.76
CA CYS A 201 4.70 -22.46 -7.60
C CYS A 201 6.11 -22.82 -7.13
N VAL A 202 7.01 -21.84 -7.13
CA VAL A 202 8.37 -21.98 -6.57
C VAL A 202 8.47 -21.18 -5.27
N ARG A 203 8.56 -21.93 -4.17
CA ARG A 203 8.65 -21.39 -2.81
C ARG A 203 10.09 -21.01 -2.49
N MET A 204 10.30 -19.81 -1.95
CA MET A 204 11.63 -19.33 -1.54
C MET A 204 12.10 -19.84 -0.16
N ASN A 205 11.23 -20.47 0.63
CA ASN A 205 11.61 -20.93 1.97
C ASN A 205 10.93 -22.25 2.36
N THR A 206 11.73 -23.31 2.48
CA THR A 206 11.38 -24.63 3.03
C THR A 206 11.21 -24.54 4.53
N ARG A 207 9.96 -24.42 5.02
CA ARG A 207 9.48 -25.02 6.29
C ARG A 207 7.99 -24.70 6.52
N SER A 208 7.22 -25.78 6.68
CA SER A 208 5.91 -25.88 7.34
C SER A 208 4.65 -25.37 6.61
N LEU A 209 3.57 -26.11 6.88
CA LEU A 209 2.13 -25.90 6.67
C LEU A 209 1.47 -26.52 5.42
N THR A 210 1.05 -27.77 5.61
CA THR A 210 0.23 -28.65 4.75
C THR A 210 -1.29 -28.58 5.04
N ASN A 211 -1.78 -27.71 5.92
CA ASN A 211 -3.08 -27.96 6.55
C ASN A 211 -4.26 -27.08 6.06
N HIS A 212 -4.15 -26.38 4.92
CA HIS A 212 -5.24 -25.50 4.44
C HIS A 212 -5.61 -25.67 2.96
N LEU A 213 -5.26 -26.79 2.32
CA LEU A 213 -5.60 -27.02 0.92
C LEU A 213 -6.66 -28.11 0.77
N ALA A 214 -7.65 -27.84 -0.08
CA ALA A 214 -8.60 -28.82 -0.56
C ALA A 214 -7.86 -29.98 -1.26
N PRO A 215 -8.37 -31.22 -1.20
CA PRO A 215 -7.70 -32.43 -1.70
C PRO A 215 -7.38 -32.43 -3.21
N SER A 216 -7.86 -31.45 -3.98
CA SER A 216 -7.53 -31.26 -5.40
C SER A 216 -6.15 -30.62 -5.66
N LEU A 217 -5.47 -30.10 -4.63
CA LEU A 217 -4.13 -29.50 -4.75
C LEU A 217 -3.06 -30.46 -4.19
N ARG A 218 -2.43 -31.27 -5.05
CA ARG A 218 -1.30 -32.12 -4.67
C ARG A 218 -0.05 -31.26 -4.42
N ILE A 219 0.39 -31.17 -3.17
CA ILE A 219 1.73 -30.69 -2.82
C ILE A 219 2.71 -31.86 -2.96
N THR A 220 3.58 -31.82 -3.96
CA THR A 220 4.72 -32.74 -4.01
C THR A 220 5.98 -31.96 -3.65
N SER A 221 6.71 -32.46 -2.66
CA SER A 221 8.01 -31.95 -2.23
C SER A 221 8.90 -31.65 -3.44
N GLN A 222 9.42 -30.42 -3.48
CA GLN A 222 10.33 -29.84 -4.48
C GLN A 222 9.81 -29.46 -5.89
N ARG A 223 8.57 -29.81 -6.27
CA ARG A 223 7.90 -29.21 -7.45
C ARG A 223 6.40 -29.14 -7.21
N VAL A 224 5.88 -27.96 -6.88
CA VAL A 224 4.42 -27.74 -6.83
C VAL A 224 3.93 -27.49 -8.25
N ILE A 225 3.48 -28.56 -8.91
CA ILE A 225 2.75 -28.49 -10.17
C ILE A 225 1.26 -28.50 -9.79
N ALA A 226 0.57 -27.36 -9.91
CA ALA A 226 -0.88 -27.32 -9.83
C ALA A 226 -1.45 -27.73 -11.21
N LEU A 227 -1.81 -29.01 -11.35
CA LEU A 227 -2.60 -29.51 -12.47
C LEU A 227 -4.07 -29.51 -12.06
N ALA A 228 -4.83 -28.50 -12.46
CA ALA A 228 -6.28 -28.57 -12.42
C ALA A 228 -6.74 -29.45 -13.60
N ARG A 229 -6.98 -30.74 -13.35
CA ARG A 229 -7.87 -31.54 -14.20
C ARG A 229 -9.30 -31.30 -13.70
N TYR A 230 -10.07 -30.51 -14.43
CA TYR A 230 -11.53 -30.60 -14.35
C TYR A 230 -11.96 -31.61 -15.41
N GLY A 231 -12.50 -32.74 -14.95
CA GLY A 231 -13.38 -33.59 -15.74
C GLY A 231 -14.82 -33.14 -15.55
#